data_AF-A0A2U8HE45-F1
#
_entry.id   AF-A0A2U8HE45-F1
#
_cell.length_a   1.000
_cell.length_b   1.000
_cell.length_c   1.000
_cell.angle_alpha   90.00
_cell.angle_beta   90.00
_cell.angle_gamma   90.00
#
_symmetry.space_group_name_H-M   'P 1'
#
loop_
_entity.id
_entity.type
_entity.pdbx_description
1 polymer ?
#
loop_
_entity_poly.entity_id
_entity_poly.type
_entity_poly.pdbx_seq_one_letter_code
_entity_poly.pdbx_strand_id
1 'polypeptide(L)'
;MKRLALLTAAATCTAVAAYAATEVLNPGAATVIEIEVAPHELAQCRETLQQIGSMPAVTDDGSPLLFQSSEDLPQVRCVATTV
;
A
#
# COMPACT_ATOMS: atom_id res chain seq x y z
N MET A 1 16.64 34.71 26.55
CA MET A 1 17.06 33.38 26.05
C MET A 1 16.04 32.26 26.29
N LYS A 2 15.28 32.22 27.39
CA LYS A 2 14.26 31.15 27.62
C LYS A 2 13.03 31.21 26.69
N ARG A 3 12.63 32.40 26.25
CA ARG A 3 11.46 32.61 25.37
C ARG A 3 11.70 32.14 23.93
N LEU A 4 12.94 32.25 23.43
CA LEU A 4 13.32 31.75 22.11
C LEU A 4 13.30 30.21 22.07
N ALA A 5 13.80 29.55 23.12
CA ALA A 5 13.79 28.09 23.21
C ALA A 5 12.37 27.49 23.22
N LEU A 6 11.41 28.21 23.79
CA LEU A 6 10.01 27.78 23.88
C LEU A 6 9.28 27.93 22.53
N LEU A 7 9.59 28.98 21.77
CA LEU A 7 9.03 29.20 20.44
C LEU A 7 9.59 28.22 19.39
N THR A 8 10.86 27.83 19.51
CA THR A 8 11.48 26.82 18.63
C THR A 8 10.94 25.41 18.89
N ALA A 9 10.59 25.08 20.15
CA ALA A 9 9.98 23.79 20.48
C ALA A 9 8.54 23.67 19.94
N ALA A 10 7.76 24.76 20.00
CA ALA A 10 6.40 24.76 19.45
C ALA A 10 6.38 24.65 17.91
N ALA A 11 7.32 25.28 17.21
CA ALA A 11 7.41 25.25 15.75
C ALA A 11 7.87 23.88 15.19
N THR A 12 8.59 23.08 15.97
CA THR A 12 9.08 21.77 15.53
C THR A 12 8.02 20.67 15.67
N CYS A 13 7.13 20.77 16.65
CA CYS A 13 6.05 19.80 16.83
C CYS A 13 4.96 19.87 15.73
N THR A 14 4.71 21.05 15.15
CA THR A 14 3.68 21.20 14.09
C THR A 14 4.16 20.69 12.73
N ALA A 15 5.47 20.67 12.47
CA ALA A 15 6.02 20.20 11.20
C ALA A 15 5.85 18.67 11.05
N VAL A 16 6.10 17.89 12.10
CA VAL A 16 6.08 16.42 12.03
C VAL A 16 4.67 15.86 11.74
N ALA A 17 3.63 16.49 12.28
CA ALA A 17 2.24 16.07 12.03
C ALA A 17 1.81 16.28 10.56
N ALA A 18 2.37 17.28 9.87
CA ALA A 18 2.09 17.52 8.45
C ALA A 18 2.79 16.48 7.53
N TYR A 19 4.00 16.02 7.90
CA TYR A 19 4.73 15.02 7.10
C TYR A 19 4.13 13.61 7.18
N ALA A 20 3.50 13.24 8.30
CA ALA A 20 2.81 11.95 8.41
C ALA A 20 1.55 11.88 7.52
N ALA A 21 0.88 13.02 7.28
CA ALA A 21 -0.29 13.07 6.41
C ALA A 21 0.07 13.10 4.91
N THR A 22 1.29 13.52 4.56
CA THR A 22 1.74 13.57 3.16
C THR A 22 2.14 12.21 2.58
N GLU A 23 2.53 11.22 3.41
CA GLU A 23 2.79 9.85 2.92
C GLU A 23 1.50 9.17 2.45
N VAL A 24 0.37 9.43 3.10
CA VAL A 24 -0.95 8.87 2.73
C VAL A 24 -1.47 9.46 1.41
N LEU A 25 -1.00 10.65 1.03
CA LEU A 25 -1.48 11.39 -0.15
C LEU A 25 -0.54 11.28 -1.35
N ASN A 26 0.46 10.40 -1.35
CA ASN A 26 1.39 10.26 -2.47
C ASN A 26 0.69 9.59 -3.67
N PRO A 27 0.33 10.34 -4.73
CA PRO A 27 -0.43 9.79 -5.85
C PRO A 27 0.46 9.08 -6.89
N GLY A 28 1.78 8.97 -6.61
CA GLY A 28 2.78 8.41 -7.53
C GLY A 28 3.35 7.05 -7.12
N ALA A 29 2.98 6.50 -5.96
CA ALA A 29 3.32 5.13 -5.64
C ALA A 29 2.29 4.23 -6.31
N ALA A 30 2.71 3.37 -7.25
CA ALA A 30 1.87 2.26 -7.69
C ALA A 30 1.33 1.57 -6.44
N THR A 31 0.01 1.57 -6.26
CA THR A 31 -0.64 1.04 -5.06
C THR A 31 -0.37 -0.45 -5.00
N VAL A 32 0.71 -0.82 -4.31
CA VAL A 32 0.99 -2.20 -4.00
C VAL A 32 0.15 -2.55 -2.77
N ILE A 33 -0.80 -3.45 -2.94
CA ILE A 33 -1.58 -4.00 -1.84
C ILE A 33 -0.76 -5.14 -1.21
N GLU A 34 -0.46 -5.00 0.08
CA GLU A 34 0.29 -6.00 0.84
C GLU A 34 -0.68 -6.90 1.63
N ILE A 35 -0.50 -8.20 1.49
CA ILE A 35 -1.22 -9.22 2.25
C ILE A 35 -0.25 -9.79 3.26
N GLU A 36 -0.47 -9.46 4.53
CA GLU A 36 0.30 -10.00 5.65
C GLU A 36 -0.16 -11.42 5.96
N VAL A 37 0.78 -12.37 5.94
CA VAL A 37 0.53 -13.78 6.23
C VAL A 37 1.56 -14.34 7.20
N ALA A 38 1.22 -15.46 7.85
CA ALA A 38 2.20 -16.15 8.68
C ALA A 38 3.37 -16.67 7.80
N PRO A 39 4.60 -16.80 8.33
CA PRO A 39 5.75 -17.20 7.52
C PRO A 39 5.59 -18.53 6.78
N HIS A 40 4.83 -19.46 7.36
CA HIS A 40 4.58 -20.78 6.77
C HIS A 40 3.52 -20.75 5.63
N GLU A 41 2.74 -19.68 5.53
CA GLU A 41 1.69 -19.49 4.51
C GLU A 41 2.17 -18.69 3.30
N LEU A 42 3.36 -18.07 3.40
CA LEU A 42 3.90 -17.20 2.34
C LEU A 42 4.00 -17.90 0.98
N ALA A 43 4.41 -19.17 0.96
CA ALA A 43 4.53 -19.93 -0.27
C ALA A 43 3.16 -20.15 -0.93
N GLN A 44 2.17 -20.57 -0.13
CA GLN A 44 0.81 -20.80 -0.59
C GLN A 44 0.14 -19.51 -1.09
N CYS A 45 0.34 -18.40 -0.37
CA CYS A 45 -0.20 -17.10 -0.76
C CYS A 45 0.34 -16.66 -2.13
N ARG A 46 1.66 -16.81 -2.36
CA ARG A 46 2.29 -16.48 -3.64
C ARG A 46 1.77 -17.35 -4.79
N GLU A 47 1.60 -18.65 -4.55
CA GLU A 47 1.04 -19.58 -5.55
C GLU A 47 -0.40 -19.19 -5.90
N THR A 48 -1.22 -18.90 -4.89
CA THR A 48 -2.61 -18.47 -5.07
C THR A 48 -2.70 -17.19 -5.89
N LEU A 49 -1.86 -16.19 -5.60
CA LEU A 49 -1.83 -14.94 -6.37
C LEU A 49 -1.43 -15.15 -7.84
N GLN A 50 -0.52 -16.09 -8.13
CA GLN A 50 -0.17 -16.43 -9.52
C GLN A 50 -1.33 -17.08 -10.27
N GLN A 51 -2.10 -17.94 -9.59
CA GLN A 51 -3.29 -18.56 -10.16
C GLN A 51 -4.36 -17.50 -10.46
N ILE A 52 -4.64 -16.61 -9.50
CA ILE A 52 -5.60 -15.50 -9.67
C ILE A 52 -5.16 -14.55 -10.80
N GLY A 53 -3.87 -14.21 -10.88
CA GLY A 53 -3.34 -13.34 -11.94
C GLY A 53 -3.47 -13.93 -13.35
N SER A 54 -3.74 -15.24 -13.47
CA SER A 54 -3.99 -15.91 -14.75
C SER A 54 -5.48 -16.00 -15.09
N MET A 55 -6.38 -15.57 -14.19
CA MET A 55 -7.82 -15.59 -14.40
C MET A 55 -8.28 -14.34 -15.17
N PRO A 56 -9.28 -14.46 -16.06
CA PRO A 56 -9.87 -13.30 -16.71
C PRO A 56 -10.60 -12.46 -15.67
N ALA A 57 -10.38 -11.15 -15.70
CA ALA A 57 -11.17 -10.23 -14.90
C ALA A 57 -12.54 -10.05 -15.53
N VAL A 58 -13.57 -10.11 -14.69
CA VAL A 58 -14.97 -9.99 -15.08
C VAL A 58 -15.69 -9.06 -14.12
N THR A 59 -16.76 -8.43 -14.58
CA THR A 59 -17.71 -7.69 -13.75
C THR A 59 -18.63 -8.65 -12.98
N ASP A 60 -19.42 -8.12 -12.05
CA ASP A 60 -20.36 -8.90 -11.25
C ASP A 60 -21.45 -9.61 -12.10
N ASP A 61 -21.80 -9.05 -13.26
CA ASP A 61 -22.69 -9.66 -14.26
C ASP A 61 -21.97 -10.65 -15.20
N GLY A 62 -20.66 -10.87 -15.01
CA GLY A 62 -19.86 -11.83 -15.77
C GLY A 62 -19.31 -11.31 -17.09
N SER A 63 -19.45 -10.02 -17.39
CA SER A 63 -18.87 -9.42 -18.60
C SER A 63 -17.35 -9.23 -18.44
N PRO A 64 -16.52 -9.49 -19.48
CA PRO A 64 -15.08 -9.39 -19.36
C PRO A 64 -14.62 -7.93 -19.22
N LEU A 65 -13.71 -7.68 -18.28
CA LEU A 65 -13.00 -6.41 -18.15
C LEU A 65 -11.78 -6.42 -19.07
N LEU A 66 -11.70 -5.42 -19.96
CA LEU A 66 -10.58 -5.25 -20.88
C LEU A 66 -9.63 -4.20 -20.32
N PHE A 67 -8.51 -4.63 -19.78
CA PHE A 67 -7.42 -3.74 -19.38
C PHE A 67 -6.50 -3.46 -20.56
N GLN A 68 -6.11 -2.20 -20.74
CA GLN A 68 -5.19 -1.81 -21.83
C GLN A 68 -3.73 -1.99 -21.43
N SER A 69 -3.44 -1.93 -20.13
CA SER A 69 -2.10 -2.12 -19.59
C SER A 69 -2.14 -2.76 -18.19
N SER A 70 -1.04 -3.39 -17.79
CA SER A 70 -0.86 -3.88 -16.42
C SER A 70 -0.69 -2.76 -15.38
N GLU A 71 -0.52 -1.52 -15.83
CA GLU A 71 -0.47 -0.32 -15.00
C GLU A 71 -1.85 0.13 -14.53
N ASP A 72 -2.91 -0.31 -15.22
CA ASP A 72 -4.31 -0.06 -14.84
C ASP A 72 -4.75 -0.93 -13.65
N LEU A 73 -3.92 -1.89 -13.23
CA LEU A 73 -4.22 -2.84 -12.17
C LEU A 73 -3.33 -2.63 -10.94
N PRO A 74 -3.90 -2.64 -9.72
CA PRO A 74 -3.11 -2.60 -8.51
C PRO A 74 -2.25 -3.87 -8.42
N GLN A 75 -1.00 -3.69 -7.96
CA GLN A 75 -0.08 -4.81 -7.77
C GLN A 75 -0.35 -5.42 -6.39
N VAL A 76 -0.41 -6.74 -6.27
CA VAL A 76 -0.65 -7.41 -4.98
C VAL A 76 0.55 -8.28 -4.63
N ARG A 77 1.03 -8.21 -3.38
CA ARG A 77 2.11 -9.10 -2.88
C ARG A 77 1.81 -9.64 -1.50
N CYS A 78 2.28 -10.86 -1.24
CA CYS A 78 2.24 -11.44 0.09
C CYS A 78 3.54 -11.10 0.85
N VAL A 79 3.42 -10.71 2.11
CA VAL A 79 4.56 -10.44 3.01
C VAL A 79 4.42 -11.28 4.27
N ALA A 80 5.51 -11.89 4.71
CA ALA A 80 5.52 -12.66 5.95
C ALA A 80 5.73 -11.73 7.14
N THR A 81 4.86 -11.80 8.14
CA THR A 81 4.98 -11.04 9.39
C THR A 81 5.02 -11.96 10.59
N THR A 82 5.79 -11.59 11.61
CA THR A 82 5.88 -12.28 12.90
C THR A 82 5.13 -11.44 13.92
N VAL A 83 3.80 -11.54 13.94
CA VAL A 83 2.98 -10.89 14.97
C VAL A 83 3.22 -11.57 16.32
#